data_AF-Q46J12-F1
#
_entry.id   AF-Q46J12-F1
#
_cell.length_a   1.000
_cell.length_b   1.000
_cell.length_c   1.000
_cell.angle_alpha   90.00
_cell.angle_beta   90.00
_cell.angle_gamma   90.00
#
_symmetry.space_group_name_H-M   'P 1'
#
loop_
_entity.id
_entity.type
_entity.pdbx_description
1 polymer ?
#
loop_
_entity_poly.entity_id
_entity_poly.type
_entity_poly.pdbx_seq_one_letter_code
_entity_poly.pdbx_strand_id
1 'polypeptide(L)'
;MSNSNKPDSNLDPNLRARLLKETKNPYRGLRRAVWIALFGSAALGLFIMVTNIIAGDTVSINDLAIQTSALVILGFLLFKDRSKEESN
;
A
#
# COMPACT_ATOMS: atom_id res chain seq x y z
N MET A 1 48.44 9.89 -19.02
CA MET A 1 47.08 10.28 -19.44
C MET A 1 46.13 10.00 -18.28
N SER A 2 45.69 11.03 -17.55
CA SER A 2 44.74 10.88 -16.43
C SER A 2 43.31 11.07 -16.97
N ASN A 3 42.46 10.08 -16.77
CA ASN A 3 41.07 10.06 -17.26
C ASN A 3 40.16 10.85 -16.30
N SER A 4 39.67 12.01 -16.73
CA SER A 4 38.89 12.97 -15.92
C SER A 4 37.37 12.84 -16.04
N ASN A 5 36.83 11.65 -16.32
CA ASN A 5 35.37 11.43 -16.32
C ASN A 5 34.84 11.21 -14.90
N LYS A 6 34.91 12.23 -14.05
CA LYS A 6 34.13 12.29 -12.80
C LYS A 6 33.16 13.46 -12.94
N PRO A 7 31.84 13.21 -13.06
CA PRO A 7 30.89 14.32 -13.15
C PRO A 7 30.99 15.14 -11.87
N ASP A 8 31.25 16.45 -12.03
CA ASP A 8 31.44 17.39 -10.95
C ASP A 8 30.25 17.33 -10.00
N SER A 9 30.51 16.88 -8.77
CA SER A 9 29.53 16.79 -7.70
C SER A 9 29.26 18.19 -7.13
N ASN A 10 28.81 19.12 -7.97
CA ASN A 10 28.38 20.46 -7.59
C ASN A 10 26.86 20.49 -7.32
N LEU A 11 26.35 19.39 -6.77
CA LEU A 11 25.00 19.35 -6.23
C LEU A 11 25.05 20.05 -4.89
N ASP A 12 24.33 21.18 -4.80
CA ASP A 12 24.13 21.94 -3.58
C ASP A 12 23.85 20.95 -2.42
N PRO A 13 24.63 20.98 -1.34
CA PRO A 13 24.47 20.04 -0.22
C PRO A 13 23.05 20.04 0.34
N ASN A 14 22.31 21.15 0.21
CA ASN A 14 20.90 21.21 0.59
C ASN A 14 20.01 20.38 -0.35
N LEU A 15 20.25 20.47 -1.66
CA LEU A 15 19.55 19.70 -2.69
C LEU A 15 19.86 18.20 -2.56
N ARG A 16 21.13 17.85 -2.30
CA ARG A 16 21.55 16.46 -2.07
C ARG A 16 20.92 15.89 -0.80
N ALA A 17 20.82 16.66 0.28
CA ALA A 17 20.16 16.24 1.51
C ALA A 17 18.65 16.03 1.31
N ARG A 18 17.99 16.89 0.53
CA ARG A 18 16.57 16.73 0.16
C ARG A 18 16.33 15.48 -0.68
N LEU A 19 17.15 15.27 -1.71
CA LEU A 19 17.08 14.06 -2.55
C LEU A 19 17.30 12.80 -1.71
N LEU A 20 18.30 12.77 -0.82
CA LEU A 20 18.51 11.65 0.11
C LEU A 20 17.32 11.41 1.03
N LYS A 21 16.62 12.48 1.43
CA LYS A 21 15.40 12.40 2.25
C LYS A 21 14.23 11.81 1.46
N GLU A 22 14.05 12.23 0.21
CA GLU A 22 13.01 11.72 -0.71
C GLU A 22 13.28 10.27 -1.15
N THR A 23 14.55 9.92 -1.39
CA THR A 23 14.96 8.57 -1.78
C THR A 23 14.87 7.58 -0.63
N LYS A 24 14.73 8.04 0.62
CA LYS A 24 14.72 7.16 1.79
C LYS A 24 13.52 6.22 1.84
N ASN A 25 12.51 6.44 0.99
CA ASN A 25 11.31 5.61 0.97
C ASN A 25 10.66 5.57 -0.43
N PRO A 26 11.35 5.03 -1.46
CA PRO A 26 10.94 5.15 -2.86
C PRO A 26 9.72 4.27 -3.20
N TYR A 27 9.45 3.23 -2.41
CA TYR A 27 8.35 2.28 -2.62
C TYR A 27 7.04 2.69 -1.94
N ARG A 28 6.92 3.93 -1.42
CA ARG A 28 5.72 4.39 -0.69
C ARG A 28 4.46 4.35 -1.55
N GLY A 29 4.50 4.93 -2.74
CA GLY A 29 3.34 4.98 -3.65
C GLY A 29 2.92 3.59 -4.13
N LEU A 30 3.90 2.74 -4.45
CA LEU A 30 3.66 1.35 -4.84
C LEU A 30 2.99 0.56 -3.71
N ARG A 31 3.51 0.68 -2.48
CA ARG A 31 2.93 0.02 -1.31
C ARG A 31 1.47 0.41 -1.10
N ARG A 32 1.15 1.70 -1.20
CA ARG A 32 -0.23 2.19 -1.10
C ARG A 32 -1.14 1.63 -2.18
N ALA A 33 -0.69 1.63 -3.44
CA ALA A 33 -1.45 1.04 -4.54
C ALA A 33 -1.73 -0.44 -4.31
N VAL A 34 -0.75 -1.20 -3.82
CA VAL A 34 -0.92 -2.62 -3.44
C VAL A 34 -1.94 -2.77 -2.32
N TRP A 35 -1.85 -1.99 -1.24
CA TRP A 35 -2.83 -2.09 -0.15
C TRP A 35 -4.25 -1.76 -0.59
N ILE A 36 -4.42 -0.73 -1.43
CA ILE A 36 -5.73 -0.36 -1.98
C ILE A 36 -6.27 -1.47 -2.88
N ALA A 37 -5.44 -2.05 -3.76
CA ALA A 37 -5.86 -3.13 -4.64
C ALA A 37 -6.28 -4.39 -3.85
N LEU A 38 -5.49 -4.77 -2.84
CA LEU A 38 -5.82 -5.89 -1.95
C LEU A 38 -7.11 -5.64 -1.18
N PHE A 39 -7.26 -4.45 -0.58
CA PHE A 39 -8.48 -4.07 0.13
C PHE A 39 -9.71 -4.06 -0.78
N GLY A 40 -9.60 -3.46 -1.98
CA GLY A 40 -10.68 -3.43 -2.96
C GLY A 40 -11.09 -4.83 -3.42
N SER A 41 -10.12 -5.72 -3.63
CA SER A 41 -10.39 -7.13 -3.96
C SER A 41 -11.11 -7.86 -2.83
N ALA A 42 -10.66 -7.69 -1.59
CA ALA A 42 -11.32 -8.30 -0.43
C ALA A 42 -12.75 -7.76 -0.24
N ALA A 43 -12.95 -6.45 -0.43
CA ALA A 43 -14.26 -5.82 -0.33
C ALA A 43 -15.22 -6.35 -1.40
N LEU A 44 -14.73 -6.52 -2.65
CA LEU A 44 -15.50 -7.09 -3.74
C LEU A 44 -15.89 -8.55 -3.46
N GLY A 45 -14.97 -9.36 -2.92
CA GLY A 45 -15.26 -10.74 -2.51
C GLY A 45 -16.37 -10.81 -1.44
N LEU A 46 -16.31 -9.93 -0.43
CA LEU A 46 -17.35 -9.86 0.59
C LEU A 46 -18.69 -9.38 0.01
N PHE A 47 -18.66 -8.42 -0.91
CA PHE A 47 -19.85 -7.93 -1.61
C PHE A 47 -20.56 -9.05 -2.38
N ILE A 48 -19.81 -9.90 -3.08
CA ILE A 48 -20.36 -11.06 -3.81
C ILE A 48 -20.99 -12.05 -2.81
N MET A 49 -20.30 -12.38 -1.72
CA MET A 49 -20.84 -13.28 -0.68
C MET A 49 -22.14 -12.74 -0.07
N VAL A 50 -22.21 -11.45 0.25
CA VAL A 50 -23.43 -10.81 0.76
C VAL A 50 -24.55 -10.86 -0.27
N THR A 51 -24.24 -10.61 -1.54
CA THR A 51 -25.22 -10.68 -2.63
C THR A 51 -25.77 -12.10 -2.78
N ASN A 52 -24.91 -13.12 -2.68
CA ASN A 52 -25.33 -14.53 -2.71
C ASN A 52 -26.24 -14.89 -1.52
N ILE A 53 -25.92 -14.41 -0.30
CA ILE A 53 -26.79 -14.58 0.87
C ILE A 53 -28.17 -13.96 0.63
N ILE A 54 -28.23 -12.75 0.06
CA ILE A 54 -29.49 -12.08 -0.26
C ILE A 54 -30.27 -12.84 -1.35
N ALA A 55 -29.57 -13.44 -2.31
CA ALA A 55 -30.16 -14.27 -3.35
C ALA A 55 -30.69 -15.63 -2.82
N GLY A 56 -30.48 -15.93 -1.54
CA GLY A 56 -30.91 -17.18 -0.90
C GLY A 56 -29.92 -18.33 -1.05
N ASP A 57 -28.70 -18.05 -1.51
CA ASP A 57 -27.65 -19.05 -1.66
C ASP A 57 -26.92 -19.30 -0.33
N THR A 58 -26.40 -20.51 -0.15
CA THR A 58 -25.75 -20.90 1.11
C THR A 58 -24.26 -20.58 1.06
N VAL A 59 -23.85 -19.52 1.76
CA VAL A 59 -22.43 -19.20 1.97
C VAL A 59 -21.95 -19.83 3.28
N SER A 60 -20.82 -20.52 3.23
CA SER A 60 -20.17 -21.08 4.42
C SER A 60 -19.84 -19.98 5.43
N ILE A 61 -20.30 -20.14 6.67
CA ILE A 61 -20.04 -19.17 7.74
C ILE A 61 -18.54 -19.03 8.04
N ASN A 62 -17.77 -20.10 7.83
CA ASN A 62 -16.33 -20.09 8.00
C ASN A 62 -15.67 -19.22 6.92
N ASP A 63 -16.11 -19.35 5.66
CA ASP A 63 -15.58 -18.56 4.55
C ASP A 63 -15.92 -17.07 4.72
N LEU A 64 -17.15 -16.79 5.17
CA LEU A 64 -17.58 -15.43 5.49
C LEU A 64 -16.75 -14.82 6.63
N ALA A 65 -16.49 -15.60 7.69
CA ALA A 65 -15.66 -15.16 8.81
C ALA A 65 -14.21 -14.90 8.39
N ILE A 66 -13.62 -15.79 7.60
CA ILE A 66 -12.26 -15.61 7.06
C ILE A 66 -12.21 -14.37 6.16
N GLN A 67 -13.14 -14.21 5.21
CA GLN A 67 -13.18 -13.06 4.30
C GLN A 67 -13.33 -11.75 5.06
N THR A 68 -14.22 -11.72 6.05
CA THR A 68 -14.45 -10.54 6.89
C THR A 68 -13.20 -10.21 7.71
N SER A 69 -12.55 -11.21 8.31
CA SER A 69 -11.31 -11.01 9.07
C SER A 69 -10.18 -10.48 8.18
N ALA A 70 -10.04 -11.01 6.97
CA ALA A 70 -9.07 -10.55 5.99
C ALA A 70 -9.32 -9.08 5.60
N LEU A 71 -10.59 -8.73 5.35
CA LEU A 71 -10.97 -7.36 5.01
C LEU A 71 -10.66 -6.38 6.15
N VAL A 72 -10.98 -6.75 7.40
CA VAL A 72 -10.68 -5.93 8.59
C VAL A 72 -9.18 -5.74 8.77
N ILE A 73 -8.40 -6.81 8.66
CA ILE A 73 -6.93 -6.76 8.79
C ILE A 73 -6.32 -5.90 7.69
N LEU A 74 -6.74 -6.09 6.43
CA LEU A 74 -6.28 -5.28 5.30
C LEU A 74 -6.67 -3.80 5.44
N GLY A 75 -7.90 -3.52 5.87
CA GLY A 75 -8.36 -2.17 6.15
C GLY A 75 -7.56 -1.50 7.27
N PHE A 76 -7.29 -2.24 8.35
CA PHE A 76 -6.45 -1.76 9.46
C PHE A 76 -5.01 -1.49 9.00
N LEU A 77 -4.40 -2.40 8.23
CA LEU A 77 -3.07 -2.22 7.65
C LEU A 77 -2.99 -1.01 6.74
N LEU A 78 -3.99 -0.83 5.85
CA LEU A 78 -4.10 0.32 4.96
C LEU A 78 -4.26 1.63 5.77
N PHE A 79 -5.11 1.64 6.79
CA PHE A 79 -5.30 2.82 7.66
C PHE A 79 -4.01 3.19 8.40
N LYS A 80 -3.34 2.20 9.00
CA LYS A 80 -2.05 2.40 9.68
C LYS A 80 -0.95 2.90 8.73
N ASP A 81 -0.93 2.42 7.49
CA ASP A 81 0.03 2.90 6.49
C ASP A 81 -0.27 4.37 6.12
N ARG A 82 -1.55 4.75 6.03
CA ARG A 82 -1.99 6.15 5.84
C ARG A 82 -1.67 7.06 7.03
N SER A 83 -1.87 6.63 8.27
CA SER A 83 -1.56 7.47 9.44
C SER A 83 -0.07 7.81 9.58
N LYS A 84 0.82 6.96 9.04
CA LYS A 84 2.26 7.26 8.93
C LYS A 84 2.60 8.27 7.82
N GLU A 85 1.65 8.59 6.94
CA GLU A 85 1.80 9.65 5.93
C GLU A 85 1.62 11.04 6.55
N GLU A 86 0.72 11.20 7.54
CA GLU A 86 0.39 12.50 8.14
C GLU A 86 1.40 12.97 9.20
N SER A 87 2.20 12.06 9.75
CA SER A 87 3.12 12.35 10.88
C SER A 87 4.59 12.57 10.49
N ASN A 88 4.90 12.79 9.20
CA ASN A 88 6.27 12.86 8.66
C ASN A 88 6.42 14.01 7.67
#